data_AF-A0A165SWE9-F1
#
_entry.id   AF-A0A165SWE9-F1
#
_cell.length_a   1.000
_cell.length_b   1.000
_cell.length_c   1.000
_cell.angle_alpha   90.00
_cell.angle_beta   90.00
_cell.angle_gamma   90.00
#
_symmetry.space_group_name_H-M   'P 1'
#
loop_
_entity.id
_entity.type
_entity.pdbx_description
1 polymer ?
#
loop_
_entity_poly.entity_id
_entity_poly.type
_entity_poly.pdbx_seq_one_letter_code
_entity_poly.pdbx_strand_id
1 'polypeptide(L)'
;MYSTDQTILKRALAGMSFSRIAAIYGVTETYIAALYSAAKGLPSAFPDPDRERRQQAKCAVFFEMPPEAQDIVLEAKLNNNTSLDAIFQGNNNTHAAATARMQVFHTLNTRLNWSVPTISIHTQFSEKCIRDGIKTYHKQRAQA
;
A
#
# COMPACT_ATOMS: atom_id res chain seq x y z
N MET A 1 7.01 4.90 -18.21
CA MET A 1 6.24 5.93 -17.47
C MET A 1 4.87 5.35 -17.20
N TYR A 2 4.42 5.26 -15.94
CA TYR A 2 3.15 4.59 -15.63
C TYR A 2 1.96 5.49 -16.02
N SER A 3 0.80 4.87 -16.31
CA SER A 3 -0.44 5.59 -16.66
C SER A 3 -0.85 6.64 -15.61
N THR A 4 -0.59 6.33 -14.34
CA THR A 4 -0.79 7.25 -13.20
C THR A 4 0.15 8.45 -13.23
N ASP A 5 1.41 8.28 -13.67
CA ASP A 5 2.40 9.38 -13.75
C ASP A 5 2.02 10.40 -14.83
N GLN A 6 1.52 9.92 -15.97
CA GLN A 6 1.01 10.81 -17.03
C GLN A 6 -0.20 11.61 -16.55
N THR A 7 -1.06 11.00 -15.73
CA THR A 7 -2.24 11.66 -15.18
C THR A 7 -1.87 12.71 -14.12
N ILE A 8 -0.92 12.38 -13.24
CA ILE A 8 -0.33 13.31 -12.26
C ILE A 8 0.30 14.50 -12.97
N LEU A 9 1.13 14.22 -13.99
CA LEU A 9 1.82 15.25 -14.76
C LEU A 9 0.84 16.17 -15.50
N LYS A 10 -0.22 15.63 -16.12
CA LYS A 10 -1.25 16.42 -16.80
C LYS A 10 -1.93 17.42 -15.85
N ARG A 11 -2.18 17.02 -14.60
CA ARG A 11 -2.79 17.90 -13.59
C ARG A 11 -1.82 18.95 -13.05
N ALA A 12 -0.56 18.59 -12.88
CA ALA A 12 0.50 19.53 -12.51
C ALA A 12 0.72 20.59 -13.61
N LEU A 13 0.72 20.17 -14.88
CA LEU A 13 0.80 21.08 -16.03
C LEU A 13 -0.44 21.98 -16.19
N ALA A 14 -1.61 21.52 -15.73
CA ALA A 14 -2.85 22.29 -15.69
C ALA A 14 -2.92 23.28 -14.50
N GLY A 15 -1.85 23.41 -13.71
CA GLY A 15 -1.75 24.41 -12.63
C GLY A 15 -2.34 23.97 -11.28
N MET A 16 -2.66 22.69 -11.10
CA MET A 16 -3.10 22.17 -9.80
C MET A 16 -1.89 22.07 -8.84
N SER A 17 -2.08 22.50 -7.59
CA SER A 17 -1.00 22.48 -6.58
C SER A 17 -0.50 21.06 -6.31
N PHE A 18 0.81 20.92 -6.06
CA PHE A 18 1.41 19.62 -5.76
C PHE A 18 0.82 19.00 -4.49
N SER A 19 0.51 19.81 -3.47
CA SER A 19 -0.19 19.38 -2.25
C SER A 19 -1.55 18.72 -2.53
N ARG A 20 -2.32 19.29 -3.47
CA ARG A 20 -3.64 18.77 -3.83
C ARG A 20 -3.55 17.51 -4.67
N ILE A 21 -2.57 17.44 -5.57
CA ILE A 21 -2.29 16.22 -6.35
C ILE A 21 -1.79 15.10 -5.42
N ALA A 22 -0.93 15.43 -4.46
CA ALA A 22 -0.39 14.51 -3.45
C ALA A 22 -1.53 13.84 -2.67
N ALA A 23 -2.48 14.63 -2.18
CA ALA A 23 -3.66 14.12 -1.47
C ALA A 23 -4.57 13.23 -2.34
N ILE A 24 -4.76 13.55 -3.62
CA ILE A 24 -5.63 12.77 -4.52
C ILE A 24 -5.02 11.41 -4.87
N TYR A 25 -3.70 11.36 -5.08
CA TYR A 25 -3.02 10.18 -5.59
C TYR A 25 -2.23 9.42 -4.51
N GLY A 26 -2.23 9.89 -3.27
CA GLY A 26 -1.50 9.26 -2.16
C GLY A 26 0.01 9.25 -2.39
N VAL A 27 0.55 10.31 -2.99
CA VAL A 27 1.98 10.47 -3.29
C VAL A 27 2.52 11.71 -2.60
N THR A 28 3.84 11.82 -2.43
CA THR A 28 4.45 13.01 -1.83
C THR A 28 4.52 14.16 -2.82
N GLU A 29 4.54 15.39 -2.31
CA GLU A 29 4.75 16.59 -3.14
C GLU A 29 6.10 16.55 -3.87
N THR A 30 7.11 15.96 -3.23
CA THR A 30 8.44 15.73 -3.81
C THR A 30 8.41 14.80 -5.02
N TYR A 31 7.54 13.77 -5.01
CA TYR A 31 7.35 12.87 -6.16
C TYR A 31 6.77 13.62 -7.36
N ILE A 32 5.79 14.48 -7.12
CA ILE A 32 5.13 15.27 -8.18
C ILE A 32 6.10 16.33 -8.72
N ALA A 33 6.87 16.98 -7.85
CA ALA A 33 7.89 17.94 -8.24
C ALA A 33 8.99 17.30 -9.10
N ALA A 34 9.42 16.08 -8.78
CA ALA A 34 10.37 15.32 -9.59
C ALA A 34 9.81 14.99 -10.98
N LEU A 35 8.57 14.47 -11.06
CA LEU A 35 7.88 14.20 -12.33
C LEU A 35 7.73 15.46 -13.19
N TYR A 36 7.32 16.58 -12.58
CA TYR A 36 7.15 17.85 -13.27
C TYR A 36 8.47 18.40 -13.80
N SER A 37 9.53 18.35 -12.98
CA SER A 37 10.87 18.84 -13.36
C SER A 37 11.46 18.03 -14.52
N ALA A 38 11.35 16.70 -14.44
CA ALA A 38 11.78 15.80 -15.51
C ALA A 38 11.04 16.06 -16.83
N ALA A 39 9.72 16.30 -16.78
CA ALA A 39 8.93 16.60 -17.96
C ALA A 39 9.22 17.97 -18.58
N LYS A 40 9.71 18.93 -17.80
CA LYS A 40 10.08 20.27 -18.26
C LYS A 40 11.54 20.39 -18.70
N GLY A 41 12.31 19.30 -18.62
CA GLY A 41 13.75 19.32 -18.89
C GLY A 41 14.53 20.22 -17.91
N LEU A 42 13.95 20.50 -16.74
CA LEU A 42 14.61 21.26 -15.69
C LEU A 42 15.64 20.37 -15.00
N PRO A 43 16.79 20.91 -14.56
CA PRO A 43 17.70 20.18 -13.68
C PRO A 43 16.87 19.63 -12.52
N SER A 44 16.99 18.34 -12.23
CA SER A 44 16.19 17.76 -11.15
C SER A 44 16.61 18.44 -9.85
N ALA A 45 15.82 19.41 -9.39
CA ALA A 45 16.07 20.11 -8.13
C ALA A 45 16.06 19.12 -6.94
N PHE A 46 15.56 17.91 -7.18
CA PHE A 46 15.54 16.80 -6.26
C PHE A 46 16.10 15.57 -6.98
N PRO A 47 17.02 14.82 -6.35
CA PRO A 47 17.46 13.54 -6.89
C PRO A 47 16.26 12.63 -7.08
N ASP A 48 16.26 11.90 -8.18
CA ASP A 48 15.22 10.93 -8.47
C ASP A 48 15.11 9.98 -7.26
N PRO A 49 13.96 9.90 -6.58
CA PRO A 49 13.88 9.13 -5.34
C PRO A 49 14.23 7.69 -5.66
N ASP A 50 15.18 7.12 -4.91
CA ASP A 50 15.58 5.73 -5.06
C ASP A 50 14.37 4.81 -5.07
N ARG A 51 14.48 3.68 -5.76
CA ARG A 51 13.40 2.70 -5.92
C ARG A 51 12.73 2.35 -4.57
N GLU A 52 13.54 2.30 -3.52
CA GLU A 52 13.11 2.05 -2.15
C GLU A 52 12.26 3.20 -1.57
N ARG A 53 12.65 4.46 -1.76
CA ARG A 53 11.85 5.65 -1.38
C ARG A 53 10.54 5.74 -2.16
N ARG A 54 10.54 5.38 -3.45
CA ARG A 54 9.33 5.28 -4.27
C ARG A 54 8.38 4.19 -3.79
N GLN A 55 8.93 3.11 -3.21
CA GLN A 55 8.16 1.99 -2.70
C GLN A 55 7.66 2.25 -1.27
N GLN A 56 8.44 2.94 -0.44
CA GLN A 56 8.02 3.50 0.84
C GLN A 56 6.88 4.50 0.67
N ALA A 57 6.94 5.40 -0.30
CA ALA A 57 5.85 6.35 -0.56
C ALA A 57 4.53 5.66 -0.94
N LYS A 58 4.58 4.49 -1.57
CA LYS A 58 3.39 3.73 -1.98
C LYS A 58 2.83 2.84 -0.87
N CYS A 59 3.68 2.35 0.04
CA CYS A 59 3.30 1.43 1.10
C CYS A 59 4.02 1.76 2.41
N ALA A 60 3.89 2.99 2.91
CA ALA A 60 4.55 3.43 4.14
C ALA A 60 4.26 2.47 5.31
N VAL A 61 3.02 2.00 5.38
CA VAL A 61 2.52 1.00 6.32
C VAL A 61 3.41 -0.24 6.38
N PHE A 62 3.84 -0.79 5.23
CA PHE A 62 4.69 -1.98 5.19
C PHE A 62 6.03 -1.76 5.91
N PHE A 63 6.66 -0.60 5.72
CA PHE A 63 7.98 -0.30 6.29
C PHE A 63 7.91 0.12 7.77
N GLU A 64 6.72 0.49 8.26
CA GLU A 64 6.47 0.76 9.69
C GLU A 64 6.17 -0.51 10.49
N MET A 65 5.91 -1.64 9.81
CA MET A 65 5.68 -2.92 10.47
C MET A 65 6.99 -3.52 11.02
N PRO A 66 6.94 -4.29 12.12
CA PRO A 66 8.09 -5.09 12.57
C PRO A 66 8.57 -6.06 11.48
N PRO A 67 9.88 -6.39 11.43
CA PRO A 67 10.45 -7.27 10.39
C PRO A 67 9.71 -8.60 10.24
N GLU A 68 9.31 -9.22 11.34
CA GLU A 68 8.60 -10.51 11.34
C GLU A 68 7.22 -10.40 10.67
N ALA A 69 6.59 -9.23 10.77
CA ALA A 69 5.32 -8.95 10.16
C ALA A 69 5.48 -8.55 8.67
N GLN A 70 6.60 -7.91 8.32
CA GLN A 70 6.98 -7.67 6.93
C GLN A 70 7.17 -9.00 6.17
N ASP A 71 7.86 -9.96 6.77
CA ASP A 71 8.07 -11.29 6.18
C ASP A 71 6.75 -12.00 5.87
N ILE A 72 5.78 -11.95 6.79
CA ILE A 72 4.44 -12.51 6.58
C ILE A 72 3.74 -11.86 5.38
N VAL A 73 3.87 -10.55 5.22
CA VAL A 73 3.26 -9.82 4.11
C VAL A 73 3.96 -10.15 2.78
N LEU A 74 5.29 -10.29 2.78
CA LEU A 74 6.07 -10.72 1.62
C LEU A 74 5.72 -12.15 1.21
N GLU A 75 5.52 -13.05 2.18
CA GLU A 75 5.09 -14.43 1.94
C GLU A 75 3.69 -14.47 1.31
N ALA A 76 2.73 -13.72 1.87
CA ALA A 76 1.38 -13.63 1.31
C ALA A 76 1.37 -13.02 -0.10
N LYS A 77 2.24 -12.04 -0.36
CA LYS A 77 2.44 -11.45 -1.68
C LYS A 77 2.89 -12.49 -2.71
N LEU A 78 3.91 -13.29 -2.38
CA LEU A 78 4.45 -14.33 -3.25
C LEU A 78 3.43 -15.44 -3.51
N ASN A 79 2.77 -15.93 -2.46
CA ASN A 79 1.81 -17.03 -2.54
C ASN A 79 0.58 -16.68 -3.40
N ASN A 80 0.15 -15.43 -3.37
CA ASN A 80 -1.06 -14.98 -4.09
C ASN A 80 -0.73 -14.25 -5.40
N ASN A 81 0.55 -14.16 -5.78
CA ASN A 81 1.03 -13.40 -6.94
C ASN A 81 0.42 -11.99 -7.03
N THR A 82 0.47 -11.24 -5.91
CA THR A 82 -0.12 -9.90 -5.81
C THR A 82 0.94 -8.84 -5.53
N SER A 83 0.58 -7.56 -5.56
CA SER A 83 1.49 -6.46 -5.19
C SER A 83 1.27 -6.03 -3.73
N LEU A 84 2.31 -5.47 -3.10
CA LEU A 84 2.20 -4.89 -1.75
C LEU A 84 1.14 -3.78 -1.72
N ASP A 85 1.14 -2.95 -2.76
CA ASP A 85 0.15 -1.90 -2.95
C ASP A 85 -1.27 -2.46 -2.99
N ALA A 86 -1.50 -3.57 -3.72
CA ALA A 86 -2.80 -4.21 -3.74
C ALA A 86 -3.19 -4.83 -2.39
N ILE A 87 -2.23 -5.32 -1.59
CA ILE A 87 -2.51 -5.83 -0.23
C ILE A 87 -2.99 -4.71 0.67
N PHE A 88 -2.33 -3.55 0.68
CA PHE A 88 -2.65 -2.47 1.62
C PHE A 88 -3.70 -1.48 1.11
N GLN A 89 -3.85 -1.28 -0.20
CA GLN A 89 -4.87 -0.38 -0.75
C GLN A 89 -6.26 -1.01 -0.72
N GLY A 90 -7.17 -0.47 0.11
CA GLY A 90 -8.56 -0.93 0.21
C GLY A 90 -9.40 -0.79 -1.07
N ASN A 91 -8.92 -0.07 -2.09
CA ASN A 91 -9.65 0.17 -3.34
C ASN A 91 -9.41 -0.92 -4.41
N ASN A 92 -8.40 -1.77 -4.24
CA ASN A 92 -8.11 -2.87 -5.17
C ASN A 92 -8.75 -4.16 -4.68
N ASN A 93 -9.94 -4.50 -5.16
CA ASN A 93 -10.69 -5.70 -4.70
C ASN A 93 -10.54 -6.90 -5.64
N THR A 94 -9.37 -7.06 -6.27
CA THR A 94 -9.06 -8.30 -6.98
C THR A 94 -9.08 -9.50 -6.03
N HIS A 95 -9.46 -10.66 -6.53
CA HIS A 95 -9.55 -11.88 -5.73
C HIS A 95 -8.20 -12.24 -5.07
N ALA A 96 -7.10 -12.07 -5.79
CA ALA A 96 -5.74 -12.27 -5.28
C ALA A 96 -5.40 -11.31 -4.12
N ALA A 97 -5.75 -10.02 -4.24
CA ALA A 97 -5.52 -9.04 -3.18
C ALA A 97 -6.36 -9.32 -1.93
N ALA A 98 -7.64 -9.66 -2.11
CA ALA A 98 -8.51 -10.03 -0.99
C ALA A 98 -7.99 -11.27 -0.27
N THR A 99 -7.59 -12.30 -1.02
CA THR A 99 -7.05 -13.55 -0.46
C THR A 99 -5.74 -13.31 0.29
N ALA A 100 -4.84 -12.49 -0.26
CA ALA A 100 -3.60 -12.11 0.41
C ALA A 100 -3.84 -11.33 1.70
N ARG A 101 -4.78 -10.36 1.73
CA ARG A 101 -5.13 -9.64 2.96
C ARG A 101 -5.65 -10.57 4.05
N MET A 102 -6.50 -11.53 3.66
CA MET A 102 -7.02 -12.54 4.58
C MET A 102 -5.89 -13.40 5.14
N GLN A 103 -4.99 -13.87 4.28
CA GLN A 103 -3.81 -14.62 4.71
C GLN A 103 -2.93 -13.82 5.67
N VAL A 104 -2.65 -12.54 5.36
CA VAL A 104 -1.91 -11.63 6.26
C VAL A 104 -2.63 -11.51 7.60
N PHE A 105 -3.93 -11.20 7.60
CA PHE A 105 -4.72 -11.05 8.82
C PHE A 105 -4.64 -12.31 9.71
N HIS A 106 -4.86 -13.49 9.12
CA HIS A 106 -4.81 -14.75 9.86
C HIS A 106 -3.41 -15.04 10.39
N THR A 107 -2.38 -14.86 9.56
CA THR A 107 -1.02 -15.22 9.91
C THR A 107 -0.43 -14.29 10.96
N LEU A 108 -0.74 -12.99 10.91
CA LEU A 108 -0.36 -12.03 11.96
C LEU A 108 -1.02 -12.40 13.30
N ASN A 109 -2.31 -12.77 13.27
CA ASN A 109 -3.02 -13.19 14.47
C ASN A 109 -2.48 -14.52 15.03
N THR A 110 -2.18 -15.52 14.19
CA THR A 110 -1.76 -16.84 14.67
C THR A 110 -0.27 -16.94 15.01
N ARG A 111 0.62 -16.35 14.19
CA ARG A 111 2.08 -16.44 14.37
C ARG A 111 2.61 -15.38 15.31
N LEU A 112 2.10 -14.15 15.24
CA LEU A 112 2.57 -13.04 16.08
C LEU A 112 1.63 -12.72 17.25
N ASN A 113 0.51 -13.44 17.38
CA ASN A 113 -0.50 -13.22 18.40
C ASN A 113 -1.04 -11.77 18.42
N TRP A 114 -1.06 -11.12 17.25
CA TRP A 114 -1.53 -9.74 17.15
C TRP A 114 -3.04 -9.66 17.34
N SER A 115 -3.46 -8.75 18.21
CA SER A 115 -4.88 -8.44 18.38
C SER A 115 -5.46 -7.79 17.12
N VAL A 116 -6.78 -7.90 16.92
CA VAL A 116 -7.48 -7.23 15.81
C VAL A 116 -7.19 -5.71 15.76
N PRO A 117 -7.24 -4.97 16.89
CA PRO A 117 -6.80 -3.57 16.92
C PRO A 117 -5.36 -3.37 16.43
N THR A 118 -4.43 -4.21 16.88
CA THR A 118 -3.01 -4.16 16.47
C THR A 118 -2.88 -4.34 14.97
N ILE A 119 -3.55 -5.36 14.40
CA ILE A 119 -3.56 -5.59 12.95
C ILE A 119 -4.13 -4.38 12.24
N SER A 120 -5.27 -3.85 12.67
CA SER A 120 -5.90 -2.69 12.02
C SER A 120 -5.01 -1.45 12.01
N ILE A 121 -4.27 -1.19 13.10
CA ILE A 121 -3.35 -0.05 13.20
C ILE A 121 -2.16 -0.24 12.25
N HIS A 122 -1.53 -1.42 12.29
CA HIS A 122 -0.29 -1.69 11.56
C HIS A 122 -0.50 -2.04 10.09
N THR A 123 -1.72 -2.38 9.65
CA THR A 123 -2.00 -2.65 8.23
C THR A 123 -2.90 -1.60 7.58
N GLN A 124 -3.55 -0.74 8.37
CA GLN A 124 -4.54 0.24 7.89
C GLN A 124 -5.62 -0.37 6.99
N PHE A 125 -5.93 -1.65 7.17
CA PHE A 125 -6.99 -2.31 6.40
C PHE A 125 -8.34 -1.63 6.63
N SER A 126 -9.16 -1.62 5.58
CA SER A 126 -10.52 -1.08 5.69
C SER A 126 -11.34 -1.87 6.71
N GLU A 127 -12.30 -1.21 7.35
CA GLU A 127 -13.19 -1.84 8.34
C GLU A 127 -13.89 -3.09 7.76
N LYS A 128 -14.29 -3.03 6.49
CA LYS A 128 -14.86 -4.17 5.78
C LYS A 128 -13.89 -5.37 5.75
N CYS A 129 -12.63 -5.13 5.39
CA CYS A 129 -11.60 -6.17 5.34
C CYS A 129 -11.36 -6.79 6.72
N ILE A 130 -11.33 -5.98 7.77
CA ILE A 130 -11.18 -6.46 9.15
C ILE A 130 -12.39 -7.30 9.57
N ARG A 131 -13.62 -6.83 9.32
CA ARG A 131 -14.86 -7.59 9.62
C ARG A 131 -14.91 -8.92 8.89
N ASP A 132 -14.54 -8.95 7.61
CA ASP A 132 -14.51 -10.18 6.81
C ASP A 132 -13.40 -11.14 7.31
N GLY A 133 -12.25 -10.58 7.71
CA GLY A 133 -11.17 -11.25 8.45
C GLY A 133 -11.68 -12.02 9.68
N ILE A 134 -12.34 -11.29 10.58
CA ILE A 134 -12.89 -11.82 11.83
C ILE A 134 -13.94 -12.92 11.55
N LYS A 135 -14.89 -12.66 10.65
CA LYS A 135 -15.94 -13.64 10.31
C LYS A 135 -15.35 -14.94 9.80
N THR A 136 -14.37 -14.85 8.90
CA THR A 136 -13.71 -16.03 8.33
C THR A 136 -12.91 -16.78 9.39
N TYR A 137 -12.21 -16.06 10.28
CA TYR A 137 -11.44 -16.65 11.38
C TYR A 137 -12.30 -17.47 12.33
N HIS A 138 -13.43 -16.91 12.79
CA HIS A 138 -14.35 -17.64 13.66
C HIS A 138 -15.02 -18.82 12.94
N LYS A 139 -15.33 -18.68 11.65
CA LYS A 139 -15.88 -19.79 10.85
C LYS A 139 -14.89 -20.95 10.73
N GLN A 140 -13.62 -20.66 10.48
CA GLN A 140 -12.57 -21.69 10.41
C GLN A 140 -12.34 -22.38 11.76
N ARG A 141 -12.36 -21.63 12.87
CA ARG A 141 -12.25 -22.23 14.23
C ARG A 141 -13.47 -23.05 14.65
N ALA A 142 -14.66 -22.75 14.13
CA ALA A 142 -15.85 -23.55 14.40
C ALA A 142 -15.89 -24.87 13.62
N GLN A 143 -15.01 -25.03 12.62
CA GLN A 143 -14.93 -26.21 11.75
C GLN A 143 -13.70 -27.08 12.03
N ALA A 144 -12.83 -26.66 12.96
CA ALA A 144 -11.63 -27.36 13.41
C ALA A 144 -11.83 -27.87 14.84
#